data_AF-A0A954SK06-F1
#
_entry.id   AF-A0A954SK06-F1
#
_cell.length_a   1.000
_cell.length_b   1.000
_cell.length_c   1.000
_cell.angle_alpha   90.00
_cell.angle_beta   90.00
_cell.angle_gamma   90.00
#
_symmetry.space_group_name_H-M   'P 1'
#
loop_
_entity.id
_entity.type
_entity.pdbx_description
1 polymer ?
#
loop_
_entity_poly.entity_id
_entity_poly.type
_entity_poly.pdbx_seq_one_letter_code
_entity_poly.pdbx_strand_id
1 'polypeptide(L)'
;MTEQVKGEDRSGTISLADEEAVKQVLVDTVFGLWDVVNNLTRLRPSRRERYRVTIFGSARAQPGTFAYDEVKRVTAALAELGCDIITGGGPGLMQAANEGASSAGATERRISRGSSLGTCRVRR
;
A
#
# COMPACT_ATOMS: atom_id res chain seq x y z
N MET A 1 -3.56 -13.13 32.30
CA MET A 1 -4.38 -14.36 32.42
C MET A 1 -4.72 -14.77 31.00
N THR A 2 -3.84 -15.56 30.38
CA THR A 2 -3.95 -15.99 28.98
C THR A 2 -4.94 -17.14 28.91
N GLU A 3 -6.12 -16.89 28.36
CA GLU A 3 -7.07 -17.95 28.02
C GLU A 3 -6.54 -18.76 26.83
N GLN A 4 -6.36 -20.04 27.10
CA GLN A 4 -5.89 -21.08 26.20
C GLN A 4 -6.93 -21.30 25.10
N VAL A 5 -6.53 -21.13 23.83
CA VAL A 5 -7.32 -21.57 22.68
C VAL A 5 -7.31 -23.10 22.69
N LYS A 6 -8.45 -23.69 23.04
CA LYS A 6 -8.65 -25.14 23.09
C LYS A 6 -8.74 -25.69 21.66
N GLY A 7 -7.61 -26.10 21.09
CA GLY A 7 -7.58 -26.94 19.90
C GLY A 7 -7.99 -28.37 20.28
N GLU A 8 -9.27 -28.69 20.18
CA GLU A 8 -9.74 -30.08 20.16
C GLU A 8 -9.59 -30.60 18.73
N ASP A 9 -8.51 -31.34 18.47
CA ASP A 9 -8.39 -32.19 17.28
C ASP A 9 -9.33 -33.40 17.47
N ARG A 10 -10.55 -33.31 16.94
CA ARG A 10 -11.48 -34.45 16.88
C ARG A 10 -11.17 -35.30 15.64
N SER A 11 -10.03 -35.99 15.69
CA SER A 11 -9.67 -37.03 14.73
C SER A 11 -10.50 -38.30 14.99
N GLY A 12 -11.76 -38.27 14.58
CA GLY A 12 -12.65 -39.43 14.57
C GLY A 12 -13.37 -39.51 13.24
N THR A 13 -13.13 -40.57 12.46
CA THR A 13 -13.82 -40.80 11.19
C THR A 13 -15.31 -41.04 11.46
N ILE A 14 -16.18 -40.19 10.92
CA ILE A 14 -17.63 -40.33 11.07
C ILE A 14 -18.16 -41.20 9.94
N SER A 15 -18.99 -42.18 10.29
CA SER A 15 -19.69 -43.01 9.31
C SER A 15 -20.76 -42.20 8.59
N LEU A 16 -20.81 -42.29 7.25
CA LEU A 16 -21.83 -41.63 6.44
C LEU A 16 -23.25 -42.19 6.64
N ALA A 17 -23.38 -43.34 7.32
CA ALA A 17 -24.68 -43.90 7.68
C ALA A 17 -25.34 -43.16 8.85
N ASP A 18 -24.57 -42.39 9.64
CA ASP A 18 -25.11 -41.54 10.70
C ASP A 18 -25.35 -40.13 10.14
N GLU A 19 -26.56 -39.94 9.62
CA GLU A 19 -26.96 -38.70 8.95
C GLU A 19 -26.85 -37.46 9.87
N GLU A 20 -27.13 -37.62 11.16
CA GLU A 20 -27.12 -36.53 12.13
C GLU A 20 -25.69 -36.11 12.47
N ALA A 21 -24.77 -37.07 12.65
CA ALA A 21 -23.36 -36.77 12.85
C ALA A 21 -22.72 -36.09 11.61
N VAL A 22 -23.11 -36.50 10.40
CA VAL A 22 -22.64 -35.88 9.15
C VAL A 22 -23.15 -34.44 9.02
N LYS A 23 -24.44 -34.21 9.30
CA LYS A 23 -25.02 -32.85 9.30
C LYS A 23 -24.28 -31.94 10.28
N GLN A 24 -24.00 -32.42 11.48
CA GLN A 24 -23.31 -31.64 12.50
C GLN A 24 -21.92 -31.19 12.02
N VAL A 25 -21.14 -32.09 11.42
CA VAL A 25 -19.80 -31.72 10.90
C VAL A 25 -19.88 -30.72 9.76
N LEU A 26 -20.84 -30.89 8.84
CA LEU A 26 -21.02 -29.93 7.74
C LEU A 26 -21.37 -28.54 8.28
N VAL A 27 -22.29 -28.47 9.24
CA VAL A 27 -22.72 -27.23 9.88
C VAL A 27 -21.55 -26.56 10.60
N ASP A 28 -20.82 -27.32 11.43
CA ASP A 28 -19.67 -26.80 12.18
C ASP A 28 -18.55 -26.31 11.24
N THR A 29 -18.30 -27.03 10.14
CA THR A 29 -17.28 -26.65 9.15
C THR A 29 -17.66 -25.37 8.41
N VAL A 30 -18.93 -25.25 8.00
CA VAL A 30 -19.45 -24.06 7.30
C VAL A 30 -19.38 -22.83 8.20
N PHE A 31 -19.79 -22.96 9.47
CA PHE A 31 -19.70 -21.86 10.43
C PHE A 31 -18.24 -21.51 10.77
N GLY A 32 -17.37 -22.49 10.94
CA GLY A 32 -15.94 -22.26 11.14
C GLY A 32 -15.31 -21.51 9.96
N LEU A 33 -15.66 -21.86 8.73
CA LEU A 33 -15.20 -21.13 7.54
C LEU A 33 -15.73 -19.69 7.51
N TRP A 34 -17.01 -19.49 7.84
CA TRP A 34 -17.61 -18.17 7.93
C TRP A 34 -16.91 -17.28 8.95
N ASP A 35 -16.52 -17.84 10.11
CA ASP A 35 -15.77 -17.11 11.13
C ASP A 35 -14.36 -16.73 10.66
N VAL A 36 -13.66 -17.63 9.96
CA VAL A 36 -12.36 -17.32 9.34
C VAL A 36 -12.50 -16.19 8.33
N VAL A 37 -13.49 -16.27 7.43
CA VAL A 37 -13.76 -15.23 6.44
C VAL A 37 -14.09 -13.89 7.11
N ASN A 38 -14.93 -13.88 8.14
CA ASN A 38 -15.27 -12.67 8.87
C ASN A 38 -14.13 -12.07 9.68
N ASN A 39 -13.20 -12.90 10.17
CA ASN A 39 -12.00 -12.39 10.82
C ASN A 39 -11.07 -11.71 9.81
N LEU A 40 -11.01 -12.22 8.57
CA LEU A 40 -10.26 -11.59 7.49
C LEU A 40 -10.90 -10.29 7.00
N THR A 41 -12.24 -10.17 7.01
CA THR A 41 -12.90 -8.90 6.63
C THR A 41 -12.64 -7.76 7.63
N ARG A 42 -12.22 -8.07 8.86
CA ARG A 42 -11.76 -7.07 9.85
C ARG A 42 -10.40 -6.48 9.51
N LEU A 43 -9.63 -7.14 8.65
CA LEU A 43 -8.36 -6.62 8.17
C LEU A 43 -8.64 -5.51 7.15
N ARG A 44 -8.84 -4.30 7.64
CA ARG A 44 -8.76 -3.13 6.76
C ARG A 44 -7.29 -2.89 6.42
N PRO A 45 -6.96 -2.67 5.12
CA PRO A 45 -5.65 -2.15 4.78
C PRO A 45 -5.46 -0.87 5.58
N SER A 46 -4.32 -0.74 6.26
CA SER A 46 -3.93 0.55 6.82
C SER A 46 -3.76 1.48 5.63
N ARG A 47 -4.79 2.26 5.30
CA ARG A 47 -4.70 3.32 4.31
C ARG A 47 -3.59 4.24 4.82
N ARG A 48 -2.41 4.13 4.22
CA ARG A 48 -1.38 5.16 4.38
C ARG A 48 -1.90 6.32 3.57
N GLU A 49 -2.39 7.34 4.26
CA GLU A 49 -2.76 8.64 3.68
C GLU A 49 -1.50 9.37 3.22
N ARG A 50 -0.81 8.81 2.21
CA ARG A 50 0.19 9.55 1.46
C ARG A 50 -0.54 10.29 0.37
N TYR A 51 -0.60 11.61 0.50
CA TYR A 51 -1.15 12.47 -0.52
C TYR A 51 -0.26 12.40 -1.76
N ARG A 52 -0.89 12.22 -2.92
CA ARG A 52 -0.20 12.15 -4.21
C ARG A 52 -0.46 13.44 -4.95
N VAL A 53 0.60 14.12 -5.36
CA VAL A 53 0.53 15.39 -6.08
C VAL A 53 1.11 15.18 -7.46
N THR A 54 0.26 15.35 -8.48
CA THR A 54 0.71 15.25 -9.88
C THR A 54 1.06 16.64 -10.39
N ILE A 55 2.26 16.79 -10.94
CA ILE A 55 2.77 18.07 -11.43
C ILE A 55 2.96 18.02 -12.94
N PHE A 56 2.31 18.98 -13.61
CA PHE A 56 2.44 19.23 -15.04
C PHE A 56 3.07 20.59 -15.27
N GLY A 57 3.79 20.74 -16.38
CA GLY A 57 4.41 22.01 -16.72
C GLY A 57 5.12 21.96 -18.07
N SER A 58 5.64 23.12 -18.47
CA SER A 58 6.34 23.28 -19.73
C SER A 58 7.59 22.39 -19.82
N ALA A 59 7.66 21.59 -20.89
CA ALA A 59 8.85 20.82 -21.26
C ALA A 59 10.03 21.68 -21.72
N ARG A 60 9.79 22.98 -22.00
CA ARG A 60 10.77 23.92 -22.56
C ARG A 60 11.40 24.84 -21.51
N ALA A 61 10.94 24.77 -20.25
CA ALA A 61 11.53 25.58 -19.18
C ALA A 61 12.99 25.15 -18.96
N GLN A 62 13.89 26.12 -18.82
CA GLN A 62 15.30 25.83 -18.59
C GLN A 62 15.65 25.92 -17.09
N PRO A 63 16.66 25.18 -16.62
CA PRO A 63 17.24 25.35 -15.29
C PRO A 63 17.68 26.81 -15.06
N GLY A 64 17.47 27.33 -13.84
CA GLY A 64 17.79 28.72 -13.49
C GLY A 64 16.74 29.76 -13.91
N THR A 65 15.64 29.33 -14.56
CA THR A 65 14.45 30.19 -14.68
C THR A 65 13.70 30.21 -13.36
N PHE A 66 13.09 31.35 -13.03
CA PHE A 66 12.29 31.49 -11.80
C PHE A 66 11.26 30.36 -11.63
N ALA A 67 10.56 29.99 -12.71
CA ALA A 67 9.59 28.91 -12.68
C ALA A 67 10.21 27.53 -12.40
N TYR A 68 11.42 27.25 -12.89
CA TYR A 68 12.13 26.00 -12.62
C TYR A 68 12.51 25.90 -11.14
N ASP A 69 13.10 26.96 -10.60
CA ASP A 69 13.60 26.96 -9.22
C ASP A 69 12.46 26.94 -8.20
N GLU A 70 11.36 27.65 -8.46
CA GLU A 70 10.18 27.60 -7.59
C GLU A 70 9.48 26.24 -7.62
N VAL A 71 9.35 25.62 -8.79
CA VAL A 71 8.79 24.26 -8.87
C VAL A 71 9.66 23.28 -8.07
N LYS A 72 10.98 23.38 -8.20
CA LYS A 72 11.93 22.56 -7.43
C LYS A 72 11.79 22.80 -5.92
N ARG A 73 11.65 24.04 -5.48
CA ARG A 73 11.46 24.40 -4.07
C ARG A 73 10.15 23.87 -3.49
N VAL A 74 9.05 24.06 -4.22
CA VAL A 74 7.72 23.59 -3.79
C VAL A 74 7.69 22.06 -3.69
N THR A 75 8.27 21.34 -4.66
CA THR A 75 8.29 19.88 -4.59
C THR A 75 9.18 19.32 -3.50
N ALA A 76 10.27 20.01 -3.18
CA ALA A 76 11.07 19.65 -2.01
C ALA A 76 10.25 19.76 -0.72
N ALA A 77 9.56 20.88 -0.50
CA ALA A 77 8.69 21.07 0.66
C ALA A 77 7.54 20.04 0.72
N LEU A 78 6.90 19.74 -0.41
CA LEU A 78 5.85 18.71 -0.47
C LEU A 78 6.38 17.31 -0.14
N ALA A 79 7.59 16.98 -0.60
CA ALA A 79 8.21 15.70 -0.31
C ALA A 79 8.64 15.59 1.18
N GLU A 80 9.11 16.67 1.79
CA GLU A 80 9.37 16.75 3.25
C GLU A 80 8.10 16.52 4.07
N LEU A 81 6.95 17.00 3.58
CA LEU A 81 5.62 16.76 4.18
C LEU A 81 5.10 15.33 3.98
N GLY A 82 5.84 14.47 3.25
CA GLY A 82 5.48 13.08 3.02
C GLY A 82 4.53 12.83 1.84
N CYS A 83 4.36 13.82 0.95
CA CYS A 83 3.60 13.67 -0.28
C CYS A 83 4.40 12.91 -1.35
N ASP A 84 3.72 12.04 -2.10
CA ASP A 84 4.31 11.41 -3.28
C ASP A 84 4.16 12.36 -4.48
N ILE A 85 5.27 12.74 -5.10
CA ILE A 85 5.26 13.56 -6.32
C ILE A 85 5.21 12.67 -7.55
N ILE A 86 4.23 12.91 -8.42
CA ILE A 86 4.05 12.20 -9.69
C ILE A 86 4.24 13.19 -10.83
N THR A 87 5.11 12.83 -11.78
CA THR A 87 5.29 13.59 -13.02
C THR A 87 5.32 12.60 -14.18
N GLY A 88 5.13 13.10 -15.40
CA GLY A 88 5.31 12.31 -16.63
C GLY A 88 6.77 12.15 -17.08
N GLY A 89 7.77 12.57 -16.29
CA GLY A 89 9.19 12.34 -16.57
C GLY A 89 9.83 13.15 -17.71
N GLY A 90 9.13 14.15 -18.27
CA GLY A 90 9.67 15.02 -19.31
C GLY A 90 10.67 16.07 -18.81
N PRO A 91 11.37 16.77 -19.73
CA PRO A 91 12.30 17.85 -19.37
C PRO A 91 11.57 19.08 -18.81
N GLY A 92 12.32 20.08 -18.38
CA GLY A 92 11.80 21.36 -17.90
C GLY A 92 11.16 21.28 -16.52
N LEU A 93 9.93 21.77 -16.35
CA LEU A 93 9.32 21.88 -15.02
C LEU A 93 9.05 20.50 -14.36
N MET A 94 8.82 19.47 -15.17
CA MET A 94 8.63 18.11 -14.68
C MET A 94 9.95 17.51 -14.15
N GLN A 95 11.07 17.90 -14.76
CA GLN A 95 12.41 17.58 -14.27
C GLN A 95 12.70 18.33 -12.97
N ALA A 96 12.41 19.63 -12.89
CA ALA A 96 12.55 20.43 -11.66
C ALA A 96 11.79 19.82 -10.48
N ALA A 97 10.54 19.40 -10.73
CA ALA A 97 9.70 18.73 -9.75
C ALA A 97 10.34 17.45 -9.22
N ASN A 98 10.88 16.63 -10.12
CA ASN A 98 11.54 15.37 -9.78
C ASN A 98 12.84 15.57 -9.01
N GLU A 99 13.63 16.58 -9.38
CA GLU A 99 14.84 16.98 -8.68
C GLU A 99 14.54 17.45 -7.25
N GLY A 100 13.52 18.31 -7.09
CA GLY A 100 13.12 18.82 -5.77
C GLY A 100 12.60 17.71 -4.85
N ALA A 101 11.77 16.82 -5.37
CA ALA A 101 11.30 15.64 -4.63
C ALA A 101 12.46 14.71 -4.21
N SER A 102 13.49 14.57 -5.06
CA SER A 102 14.66 13.75 -4.76
C SER A 102 15.59 14.38 -3.73
N SER A 103 15.70 15.72 -3.70
CA SER A 103 16.53 16.43 -2.72
C SER A 103 15.99 16.38 -1.30
N ALA A 104 14.68 16.18 -1.12
CA ALA A 104 14.01 16.17 0.17
C ALA A 104 14.27 14.92 1.04
N GLY A 105 15.13 13.99 0.60
CA GLY A 105 15.57 12.86 1.43
C GLY A 105 14.41 12.04 1.99
N ALA A 106 13.64 11.38 1.12
CA ALA A 106 12.45 10.61 1.47
C ALA A 106 12.56 9.85 2.82
N THR A 107 11.86 10.37 3.83
CA THR A 107 11.85 9.91 5.23
C THR A 107 11.29 8.49 5.44
N GLU A 108 10.90 7.75 4.40
CA GLU A 108 10.51 6.34 4.56
C GLU A 108 11.17 5.41 3.53
N ARG A 109 12.36 4.92 3.91
CA ARG A 109 12.86 3.61 3.48
C ARG A 109 11.93 2.52 4.03
N ARG A 110 10.89 2.14 3.29
CA ARG A 110 10.25 0.82 3.47
C ARG A 110 10.08 0.14 2.12
N ILE A 111 10.96 -0.83 1.90
CA ILE A 111 10.92 -1.77 0.78
C ILE A 111 9.62 -2.57 0.91
N SER A 112 8.63 -2.27 0.07
CA SER A 112 7.56 -3.21 -0.27
C SER A 112 7.64 -3.53 -1.75
N ARG A 113 7.86 -4.81 -2.04
CA ARG A 113 7.93 -5.40 -3.39
C ARG A 113 6.53 -5.44 -4.02
N GLY A 114 6.47 -5.18 -5.34
CA GLY A 114 5.27 -5.24 -6.20
C GLY A 114 4.48 -3.92 -6.24
N SER A 115 4.08 -3.33 -7.37
CA SER A 115 4.08 -3.73 -8.78
C SER A 115 4.01 -2.46 -9.66
N SER A 116 4.89 -2.39 -10.67
CA SER A 116 4.70 -1.81 -12.02
C SER A 116 3.82 -0.56 -12.26
N LEU A 117 3.92 0.51 -11.47
CA LEU A 117 3.51 1.85 -11.88
C LEU A 117 4.69 2.80 -11.64
N GLY A 118 5.07 3.55 -12.67
CA GLY A 118 6.24 4.43 -12.74
C GLY A 118 6.17 5.66 -11.83
N THR A 119 5.83 5.49 -10.56
CA THR A 119 6.15 6.47 -9.52
C THR A 119 7.66 6.57 -9.47
N CYS A 120 8.21 7.79 -9.56
CA CYS A 120 9.64 8.01 -9.42
C CYS A 120 10.13 7.40 -8.11
N ARG A 121 10.73 6.22 -8.22
CA ARG A 121 11.52 5.61 -7.18
C ARG A 121 12.95 5.97 -7.52
N VAL A 122 13.44 7.03 -6.89
CA VAL A 122 14.83 7.50 -6.98
C VAL A 122 15.76 6.29 -6.83
N ARG A 123 16.32 5.82 -7.94
CA ARG A 123 17.45 4.91 -7.98
C ARG A 123 18.60 5.71 -8.58
N ARG A 124 19.73 5.71 -7.86
CA ARG A 124 21.03 5.98 -8.46
C ARG A 124 21.33 4.93 -9.52
#